data_AF-A0A9E5J4Q7-F1
#
_entry.id   AF-A0A9E5J4Q7-F1
#
_cell.length_a   1.000
_cell.length_b   1.000
_cell.length_c   1.000
_cell.angle_alpha   90.00
_cell.angle_beta   90.00
_cell.angle_gamma   90.00
#
_symmetry.space_group_name_H-M   'P 1'
#
loop_
_entity.id
_entity.type
_entity.pdbx_description
1 polymer ?
#
loop_
_entity_poly.entity_id
_entity_poly.type
_entity_poly.pdbx_seq_one_letter_code
_entity_poly.pdbx_strand_id
1 'polypeptide(L)'
;MEMQNFAPIMFAGLVAVMIIGFPVAFSLAALGLGCGFFAIQMGWFPAAFMSNLPISIFSILSNDLLLAIPFFTFMGTILEKCGLAEDMLDSMGQLFGPVRGGLGYSVIIVGFILGAITGTVAGQVIAMALISLPVMIRYGYNMRYATGVLAASGTITQLVPPSLVLVVLADQLGKPVGDMYKGAWGPSLLQIAMFALYTYGLGLIKPHYIPGVPKEARTLEGWALWSKC
;
A
#
# COMPACT_ATOMS: atom_id res chain seq x y z
N MET A 1 -2.46 37.15 -16.12
CA MET A 1 -3.00 35.77 -16.04
C MET A 1 -4.50 35.93 -15.86
N GLU A 2 -5.34 35.09 -16.46
CA GLU A 2 -6.80 35.14 -16.23
C GLU A 2 -7.19 34.09 -15.17
N MET A 3 -8.25 34.36 -14.41
CA MET A 3 -8.70 33.49 -13.31
C MET A 3 -8.97 32.04 -13.77
N GLN A 4 -9.41 31.83 -15.02
CA GLN A 4 -9.66 30.50 -15.58
C GLN A 4 -8.40 29.63 -15.70
N ASN A 5 -7.23 30.24 -15.93
CA ASN A 5 -5.97 29.50 -16.09
C ASN A 5 -5.32 29.15 -14.75
N PHE A 6 -5.82 29.69 -13.64
CA PHE A 6 -5.21 29.51 -12.33
C PHE A 6 -5.27 28.08 -11.81
N ALA A 7 -6.43 27.41 -11.91
CA ALA A 7 -6.58 26.04 -11.43
C ALA A 7 -5.74 25.01 -12.22
N PRO A 8 -5.69 25.04 -13.57
CA PRO A 8 -4.78 24.19 -14.34
C PRO A 8 -3.30 24.44 -14.02
N ILE A 9 -2.90 25.71 -13.83
CA ILE A 9 -1.50 26.05 -13.48
C ILE A 9 -1.15 25.55 -12.07
N MET A 10 -2.06 25.69 -11.11
CA MET A 10 -1.89 25.17 -9.75
C MET A 10 -1.76 23.64 -9.77
N PHE A 11 -2.58 22.95 -10.56
CA PHE A 11 -2.49 21.50 -10.71
C PHE A 11 -1.19 21.07 -11.40
N ALA A 12 -0.79 21.72 -12.48
CA ALA A 12 0.48 21.44 -13.16
C ALA A 12 1.70 21.71 -12.26
N GLY A 13 1.65 22.80 -11.48
CA GLY A 13 2.65 23.12 -10.46
C GLY A 13 2.74 22.05 -9.39
N LEU A 14 1.62 21.49 -8.94
CA LEU A 14 1.60 20.38 -7.99
C LEU A 14 2.32 19.16 -8.54
N VAL A 15 2.00 18.77 -9.78
CA VAL A 15 2.66 17.63 -10.43
C VAL A 15 4.17 17.88 -10.54
N ALA A 16 4.59 19.07 -10.96
CA ALA A 16 6.01 19.42 -11.07
C ALA A 16 6.74 19.37 -9.72
N VAL A 17 6.16 19.97 -8.66
CA VAL A 17 6.75 19.92 -7.31
C VAL A 17 6.80 18.49 -6.78
N MET A 18 5.80 17.67 -7.10
CA MET A 18 5.80 16.28 -6.65
C MET A 18 6.87 15.41 -7.31
N ILE A 19 7.27 15.74 -8.54
CA ILE A 19 8.40 15.07 -9.23
C ILE A 19 9.75 15.40 -8.56
N ILE A 20 9.88 16.54 -7.89
CA ILE A 20 11.11 16.93 -7.16
C ILE A 20 11.39 15.96 -5.98
N GLY A 21 10.39 15.19 -5.53
CA GLY A 21 10.56 14.17 -4.49
C GLY A 21 10.54 14.73 -3.06
N PHE A 22 10.13 15.99 -2.88
CA PHE A 22 9.93 16.57 -1.56
C PHE A 22 8.67 15.94 -0.90
N PRO A 23 8.62 15.77 0.44
CA PRO A 23 7.47 15.12 1.07
C PRO A 23 6.14 15.78 0.71
N VAL A 24 5.13 14.94 0.46
CA VAL A 24 3.83 15.34 -0.12
C VAL A 24 3.14 16.41 0.71
N ALA A 25 3.15 16.29 2.05
CA ALA A 25 2.51 17.26 2.94
C ALA A 25 3.08 18.68 2.77
N PHE A 26 4.42 18.81 2.74
CA PHE A 26 5.07 20.12 2.58
C PHE A 26 4.90 20.67 1.17
N SER A 27 4.90 19.80 0.16
CA SER A 27 4.68 20.18 -1.23
C SER A 27 3.29 20.77 -1.44
N LEU A 28 2.26 20.09 -0.91
CA LEU A 28 0.87 20.57 -0.95
C LEU A 28 0.69 21.87 -0.16
N ALA A 29 1.27 21.97 1.04
CA ALA A 29 1.18 23.17 1.86
C ALA A 29 1.87 24.37 1.18
N ALA A 30 3.10 24.21 0.71
CA ALA A 30 3.87 25.28 0.08
C ALA A 30 3.20 25.78 -1.20
N LEU A 31 2.76 24.86 -2.06
CA LEU A 31 2.08 25.22 -3.30
C LEU A 31 0.71 25.84 -3.03
N GLY A 32 -0.10 25.25 -2.13
CA GLY A 32 -1.42 25.78 -1.78
C GLY A 32 -1.35 27.17 -1.17
N LEU A 33 -0.43 27.40 -0.23
CA LEU A 33 -0.19 28.72 0.36
C LEU A 33 0.39 29.69 -0.67
N GLY A 34 1.38 29.28 -1.46
CA GLY A 34 2.00 30.11 -2.49
C GLY A 34 1.01 30.57 -3.56
N CYS A 35 0.18 29.66 -4.07
CA CYS A 35 -0.91 29.98 -4.97
C CYS A 35 -1.97 30.87 -4.29
N GLY A 36 -2.29 30.62 -3.02
CA GLY A 36 -3.18 31.47 -2.22
C GLY A 36 -2.69 32.92 -2.12
N PHE A 37 -1.41 33.14 -1.77
CA PHE A 37 -0.80 34.47 -1.73
C PHE A 37 -0.80 35.16 -3.11
N PHE A 38 -0.46 34.42 -4.16
CA PHE A 38 -0.47 34.94 -5.53
C PHE A 38 -1.87 35.38 -5.98
N ALA A 39 -2.90 34.59 -5.66
CA ALA A 39 -4.29 34.91 -5.99
C ALA A 39 -4.82 36.12 -5.21
N ILE A 40 -4.35 36.34 -3.97
CA ILE A 40 -4.66 37.56 -3.21
C ILE A 40 -4.00 38.78 -3.86
N GLN A 41 -2.74 38.67 -4.27
CA GLN A 41 -2.01 39.77 -4.92
C GLN A 41 -2.63 40.17 -6.27
N MET A 42 -3.18 39.20 -7.01
CA MET A 42 -3.90 39.43 -8.27
C MET A 42 -5.34 39.92 -8.07
N GLY A 43 -5.82 40.04 -6.82
CA GLY A 43 -7.17 40.51 -6.51
C GLY A 43 -8.27 39.48 -6.78
N TRP A 44 -7.94 38.21 -7.00
CA TRP A 44 -8.91 37.14 -7.25
C TRP A 44 -9.55 36.62 -5.96
N PHE A 45 -8.82 36.66 -4.84
CA PHE A 45 -9.33 36.28 -3.53
C PHE A 45 -9.13 37.40 -2.50
N PRO A 46 -10.15 37.70 -1.67
CA PRO A 46 -9.98 38.53 -0.49
C PRO A 46 -8.93 37.96 0.46
N ALA A 47 -8.09 38.81 1.07
CA ALA A 47 -7.12 38.38 2.08
C ALA A 47 -7.76 37.68 3.29
N ALA A 48 -9.03 37.99 3.57
CA ALA A 48 -9.84 37.32 4.58
C ALA A 48 -9.98 35.80 4.34
N PHE A 49 -9.82 35.28 3.12
CA PHE A 49 -9.85 33.83 2.89
C PHE A 49 -8.76 33.08 3.68
N MET A 50 -7.64 33.73 4.00
CA MET A 50 -6.56 33.11 4.78
C MET A 50 -6.97 32.85 6.24
N SER A 51 -7.96 33.58 6.78
CA SER A 51 -8.45 33.35 8.14
C SER A 51 -9.26 32.06 8.29
N ASN A 52 -9.66 31.42 7.17
CA ASN A 52 -10.29 30.10 7.19
C ASN A 52 -9.29 28.95 7.34
N LEU A 53 -7.99 29.19 7.14
CA LEU A 53 -6.97 28.14 7.25
C LEU A 53 -6.90 27.53 8.66
N PRO A 54 -6.82 28.31 9.76
CA PRO A 54 -6.81 27.73 11.11
C PRO A 54 -8.05 26.90 11.41
N ILE A 55 -9.23 27.37 10.98
CA ILE A 55 -10.51 26.67 11.17
C ILE A 55 -10.49 25.34 10.42
N SER A 56 -10.02 25.34 9.17
CA SER A 56 -9.93 24.13 8.35
C SER A 56 -8.95 23.12 8.95
N ILE A 57 -7.78 23.58 9.43
CA ILE A 57 -6.80 22.73 10.10
C ILE A 57 -7.40 22.12 11.38
N PHE A 58 -8.04 22.93 12.23
CA PHE A 58 -8.62 22.46 13.47
C PHE A 58 -9.79 21.49 13.23
N SER A 59 -10.58 21.72 12.18
CA SER A 59 -11.66 20.82 11.76
C SER A 59 -11.13 19.45 11.32
N ILE A 60 -9.98 19.40 10.63
CA ILE A 60 -9.34 18.13 10.24
C ILE A 60 -8.76 17.42 11.47
N LEU A 61 -8.10 18.17 12.37
CA LEU A 61 -7.51 17.60 13.60
C LEU A 61 -8.56 17.07 14.58
N SER A 62 -9.75 17.68 14.59
CA SER A 62 -10.87 17.29 15.46
C SER A 62 -11.78 16.23 14.83
N ASN A 63 -11.37 15.64 13.71
CA ASN A 63 -12.17 14.64 13.01
C ASN A 63 -11.98 13.26 13.65
N ASP A 64 -13.03 12.76 14.31
CA ASP A 64 -13.03 11.46 14.97
C ASP A 64 -12.75 10.29 14.03
N LEU A 65 -13.12 10.38 12.75
CA LEU A 65 -12.82 9.33 11.76
C LEU A 65 -11.31 9.24 11.50
N LEU A 66 -10.61 10.38 11.53
CA LEU A 66 -9.17 10.43 11.28
C LEU A 66 -8.35 9.96 12.49
N LEU A 67 -8.95 9.80 13.68
CA LEU A 67 -8.34 9.08 14.80
C LEU A 67 -7.99 7.62 14.44
N ALA A 68 -8.63 7.06 13.42
CA ALA A 68 -8.26 5.75 12.88
C ALA A 68 -6.79 5.72 12.41
N ILE A 69 -6.26 6.80 11.83
CA ILE A 69 -4.89 6.86 11.27
C ILE A 69 -3.81 6.45 12.29
N PRO A 70 -3.71 7.11 13.47
CA PRO A 70 -2.71 6.73 14.47
C PRO A 70 -2.94 5.32 15.04
N PHE A 71 -4.19 4.90 15.26
CA PHE A 71 -4.48 3.56 15.78
C PHE A 71 -4.12 2.44 14.81
N PHE A 72 -4.45 2.58 13.52
CA PHE A 72 -4.05 1.62 12.48
C PHE A 72 -2.54 1.60 12.28
N THR A 73 -1.89 2.76 12.27
CA THR A 73 -0.43 2.85 12.16
C THR A 73 0.25 2.19 13.36
N PHE A 74 -0.27 2.41 14.58
CA PHE A 74 0.24 1.81 15.80
C PHE A 74 0.08 0.29 15.81
N MET A 75 -1.11 -0.21 15.48
CA MET A 75 -1.38 -1.65 15.34
C MET A 75 -0.45 -2.29 14.30
N GLY A 76 -0.32 -1.68 13.12
CA GLY A 76 0.56 -2.16 12.06
C GLY A 76 2.02 -2.24 12.52
N THR A 77 2.49 -1.19 13.22
CA THR A 77 3.85 -1.15 13.78
C THR A 77 4.07 -2.23 14.83
N ILE A 78 3.09 -2.50 15.70
CA ILE A 78 3.18 -3.59 16.69
C ILE A 78 3.35 -4.93 15.98
N LEU A 79 2.50 -5.23 15.00
CA LEU A 79 2.54 -6.51 14.30
C LEU A 79 3.84 -6.71 13.52
N GLU A 80 4.38 -5.65 12.93
CA GLU A 80 5.68 -5.67 12.28
C GLU A 80 6.81 -5.90 13.29
N LYS A 81 6.80 -5.18 14.42
CA LYS A 81 7.80 -5.28 15.50
C LYS A 81 7.78 -6.65 16.21
N CYS A 82 6.63 -7.30 16.28
CA CYS A 82 6.48 -8.62 16.89
C CYS A 82 6.98 -9.76 16.00
N GLY A 83 7.44 -9.50 14.77
CA GLY A 83 7.96 -10.53 13.86
C GLY A 83 6.87 -11.35 13.16
N LEU A 84 5.58 -11.00 13.33
CA LEU A 84 4.47 -11.75 12.73
C LEU A 84 4.60 -11.84 11.21
N ALA A 85 5.06 -10.77 10.56
CA ALA A 85 5.22 -10.73 9.11
C ALA A 85 6.26 -11.75 8.60
N GLU A 86 7.34 -11.94 9.35
CA GLU A 86 8.41 -12.88 9.03
C GLU A 86 7.93 -14.33 9.27
N ASP A 87 7.29 -14.57 10.40
CA ASP A 87 6.72 -15.89 10.74
C ASP A 87 5.66 -16.33 9.74
N MET A 88 4.79 -15.42 9.31
CA MET A 88 3.78 -15.68 8.28
C MET A 88 4.41 -15.98 6.92
N LEU A 89 5.45 -15.25 6.52
CA LEU A 89 6.17 -15.52 5.28
C LEU A 89 6.87 -16.87 5.30
N ASP A 90 7.53 -17.24 6.40
CA ASP A 90 8.19 -18.55 6.53
C ASP A 90 7.15 -19.68 6.48
N SER A 91 6.06 -19.54 7.25
CA SER A 91 4.99 -20.54 7.31
C SER A 91 4.29 -20.71 5.95
N MET A 92 3.92 -19.60 5.29
CA MET A 92 3.32 -19.64 3.95
C MET A 92 4.31 -20.07 2.88
N GLY A 93 5.61 -19.75 3.03
CA GLY A 93 6.68 -20.19 2.15
C GLY A 93 6.87 -21.70 2.19
N GLN A 94 6.72 -22.31 3.36
CA GLN A 94 6.73 -23.76 3.53
C GLN A 94 5.44 -24.40 3.01
N LEU A 95 4.27 -23.80 3.28
CA LEU A 95 2.97 -24.28 2.80
C LEU A 95 2.87 -24.34 1.28
N PHE A 96 3.25 -23.26 0.61
CA PHE A 96 3.21 -23.19 -0.86
C PHE A 96 4.52 -23.64 -1.51
N GLY A 97 5.58 -23.88 -0.74
CA GLY A 97 6.90 -24.29 -1.21
C GLY A 97 6.93 -25.48 -2.18
N PRO A 98 6.06 -26.51 -2.06
CA PRO A 98 6.00 -27.61 -3.03
C PRO A 98 5.56 -27.19 -4.43
N VAL A 99 4.80 -26.09 -4.52
CA VAL A 99 4.17 -25.60 -5.74
C VAL A 99 5.14 -24.68 -6.49
N ARG A 100 5.17 -24.79 -7.82
CA ARG A 100 5.89 -23.83 -8.66
C ARG A 100 5.30 -22.42 -8.48
N GLY A 101 6.13 -21.43 -8.18
CA GLY A 101 5.68 -20.11 -7.77
C GLY A 101 5.21 -19.99 -6.33
N GLY A 102 5.43 -21.02 -5.51
CA GLY A 102 5.00 -21.10 -4.12
C GLY A 102 5.28 -19.84 -3.30
N LEU A 103 6.53 -19.39 -3.27
CA LEU A 103 6.95 -18.18 -2.56
C LEU A 103 6.28 -16.91 -3.13
N GLY A 104 5.98 -16.90 -4.42
CA GLY A 104 5.22 -15.82 -5.04
C GLY A 104 3.80 -15.73 -4.49
N TYR A 105 3.11 -16.88 -4.38
CA TYR A 105 1.80 -16.93 -3.73
C TYR A 105 1.86 -16.54 -2.26
N SER A 106 2.90 -16.98 -1.53
CA SER A 106 3.12 -16.59 -0.14
C SER A 106 3.22 -15.07 0.01
N VAL A 107 3.99 -14.39 -0.85
CA VAL A 107 4.08 -12.92 -0.84
C VAL A 107 2.75 -12.24 -1.14
N ILE A 108 1.96 -12.76 -2.10
CA ILE A 108 0.65 -12.19 -2.44
C ILE A 108 -0.33 -12.34 -1.27
N ILE A 109 -0.39 -13.52 -0.66
CA ILE A 109 -1.35 -13.84 0.43
C ILE A 109 -0.93 -13.14 1.73
N VAL A 110 0.34 -13.20 2.10
CA VAL A 110 0.82 -12.48 3.28
C VAL A 110 0.69 -10.98 3.08
N GLY A 111 0.98 -10.50 1.87
CA GLY A 111 0.76 -9.09 1.50
C GLY A 111 -0.70 -8.66 1.60
N PHE A 112 -1.65 -9.55 1.29
CA PHE A 112 -3.08 -9.33 1.50
C PHE A 112 -3.42 -9.22 2.99
N ILE A 113 -2.98 -10.17 3.82
CA ILE A 113 -3.33 -10.20 5.25
C ILE A 113 -2.69 -9.02 6.00
N LEU A 114 -1.38 -8.80 5.82
CA LEU A 114 -0.68 -7.70 6.48
C LEU A 114 -1.08 -6.35 5.91
N GLY A 115 -1.37 -6.28 4.59
CA GLY A 115 -1.83 -5.05 3.95
C GLY A 115 -3.17 -4.58 4.50
N ALA A 116 -4.09 -5.52 4.72
CA ALA A 116 -5.38 -5.27 5.37
C ALA A 116 -5.25 -4.75 6.81
N ILE A 117 -4.10 -4.89 7.47
CA ILE A 117 -3.97 -4.50 8.89
C ILE A 117 -3.10 -3.25 9.03
N THR A 118 -2.03 -3.15 8.24
CA THR A 118 -1.04 -2.07 8.33
C THR A 118 -1.46 -0.82 7.57
N GLY A 119 -2.16 -0.95 6.43
CA GLY A 119 -2.60 0.17 5.61
C GLY A 119 -1.48 1.07 5.06
N THR A 120 -0.20 0.66 5.13
CA THR A 120 0.95 1.45 4.67
C THR A 120 1.78 0.71 3.62
N VAL A 121 1.90 1.31 2.42
CA VAL A 121 2.60 0.67 1.29
C VAL A 121 4.11 0.64 1.49
N ALA A 122 4.70 1.77 1.90
CA ALA A 122 6.15 1.93 1.91
C ALA A 122 6.83 0.98 2.92
N GLY A 123 6.34 0.93 4.16
CA GLY A 123 6.91 0.07 5.21
C GLY A 123 6.77 -1.41 4.85
N GLN A 124 5.57 -1.84 4.48
CA GLN A 124 5.29 -3.23 4.13
C GLN A 124 6.16 -3.74 2.96
N VAL A 125 6.26 -2.97 1.88
CA VAL A 125 7.07 -3.38 0.72
C VAL A 125 8.54 -3.49 1.08
N ILE A 126 9.06 -2.55 1.88
CA ILE A 126 10.46 -2.60 2.34
C ILE A 126 10.69 -3.84 3.21
N ALA A 127 9.82 -4.10 4.19
CA ALA A 127 9.92 -5.26 5.06
C ALA A 127 9.85 -6.58 4.27
N MET A 128 8.82 -6.73 3.42
CA MET A 128 8.65 -7.89 2.55
C MET A 128 9.85 -8.10 1.63
N ALA A 129 10.39 -7.02 1.04
CA ALA A 129 11.52 -7.10 0.14
C ALA A 129 12.82 -7.50 0.86
N LEU A 130 13.09 -6.93 2.04
CA LEU A 130 14.28 -7.25 2.82
C LEU A 130 14.27 -8.71 3.30
N ILE A 131 13.10 -9.24 3.67
CA ILE A 131 12.93 -10.61 4.17
C ILE A 131 12.88 -11.62 3.01
N SER A 132 12.01 -11.38 2.01
CA SER A 132 11.67 -12.39 1.00
C SER A 132 12.61 -12.41 -0.20
N LEU A 133 13.18 -11.26 -0.60
CA LEU A 133 14.00 -11.20 -1.80
C LEU A 133 15.26 -12.07 -1.70
N PRO A 134 16.04 -12.04 -0.59
CA PRO A 134 17.22 -12.90 -0.47
C PRO A 134 16.86 -14.40 -0.56
N VAL A 135 15.73 -14.79 0.05
CA VAL A 135 15.22 -16.16 0.05
C VAL A 135 14.80 -16.60 -1.35
N MET A 136 14.05 -15.75 -2.07
CA MET A 136 13.64 -16.02 -3.45
C MET A 136 14.84 -16.23 -4.38
N ILE A 137 15.86 -15.36 -4.27
CA ILE A 137 17.07 -15.48 -5.08
C ILE A 137 17.87 -16.75 -4.73
N ARG A 138 17.98 -17.09 -3.44
CA ARG A 138 18.63 -18.34 -2.99
C ARG A 138 17.98 -19.59 -3.59
N TYR A 139 16.67 -19.57 -3.78
CA TYR A 139 15.93 -20.67 -4.41
C TYR A 139 15.84 -20.59 -5.94
N GLY A 140 16.54 -19.64 -6.57
CA GLY A 140 16.64 -19.54 -8.03
C GLY A 140 15.45 -18.85 -8.70
N TYR A 141 14.69 -18.01 -7.98
CA TYR A 141 13.66 -17.18 -8.61
C TYR A 141 14.29 -16.14 -9.53
N ASN A 142 13.62 -15.84 -10.64
CA ASN A 142 14.02 -14.77 -11.52
C ASN A 142 13.88 -13.41 -10.83
N MET A 143 14.95 -12.61 -10.85
CA MET A 143 15.00 -11.28 -10.22
C MET A 143 13.85 -10.37 -10.67
N ARG A 144 13.49 -10.37 -11.96
CA ARG A 144 12.42 -9.50 -12.49
C ARG A 144 11.04 -9.89 -11.95
N TYR A 145 10.82 -11.18 -11.76
CA TYR A 145 9.58 -11.66 -11.16
C TYR A 145 9.56 -11.35 -9.66
N ALA A 146 10.64 -11.65 -8.94
CA ALA A 146 10.73 -11.45 -7.50
C ALA A 146 10.52 -9.99 -7.11
N THR A 147 11.21 -9.05 -7.76
CA THR A 147 11.01 -7.61 -7.49
C THR A 147 9.64 -7.13 -7.94
N GLY A 148 9.11 -7.67 -9.05
CA GLY A 148 7.78 -7.35 -9.54
C GLY A 148 6.66 -7.76 -8.58
N VAL A 149 6.68 -9.00 -8.08
CA VAL A 149 5.65 -9.50 -7.14
C VAL A 149 5.73 -8.80 -5.78
N LEU A 150 6.94 -8.46 -5.31
CA LEU A 150 7.15 -7.67 -4.10
C LEU A 150 6.66 -6.22 -4.25
N ALA A 151 6.89 -5.59 -5.40
CA ALA A 151 6.34 -4.27 -5.68
C ALA A 151 4.81 -4.31 -5.82
N ALA A 152 4.28 -5.34 -6.48
CA ALA A 152 2.85 -5.53 -6.66
C ALA A 152 2.12 -5.77 -5.34
N SER A 153 2.73 -6.52 -4.39
CA SER A 153 2.10 -6.77 -3.09
C SER A 153 1.83 -5.48 -2.31
N GLY A 154 2.65 -4.44 -2.47
CA GLY A 154 2.41 -3.12 -1.87
C GLY A 154 1.12 -2.44 -2.35
N THR A 155 0.70 -2.72 -3.58
CA THR A 155 -0.55 -2.15 -4.12
C THR A 155 -1.80 -2.78 -3.50
N ILE A 156 -1.66 -3.98 -2.91
CA ILE A 156 -2.76 -4.70 -2.25
C ILE A 156 -3.19 -3.95 -0.97
N THR A 157 -2.21 -3.42 -0.24
CA THR A 157 -2.37 -2.70 1.03
C THR A 157 -3.30 -1.51 0.94
N GLN A 158 -3.36 -0.85 -0.21
CA GLN A 158 -4.20 0.35 -0.36
C GLN A 158 -5.68 0.00 -0.48
N LEU A 159 -5.99 -1.16 -1.06
CA LEU A 159 -7.32 -1.46 -1.56
C LEU A 159 -8.07 -2.47 -0.68
N VAL A 160 -7.36 -3.37 0.02
CA VAL A 160 -7.96 -4.42 0.84
C VAL A 160 -8.51 -3.90 2.16
N PRO A 161 -9.78 -4.17 2.51
CA PRO A 161 -10.33 -3.81 3.81
C PRO A 161 -9.82 -4.68 4.97
N PRO A 162 -9.61 -4.11 6.19
CA PRO A 162 -9.69 -2.67 6.51
C PRO A 162 -8.50 -1.89 5.92
N SER A 163 -8.74 -0.68 5.40
CA SER A 163 -7.67 0.13 4.80
C SER A 163 -7.79 1.59 5.22
N LEU A 164 -6.67 2.16 5.66
CA LEU A 164 -6.55 3.56 6.04
C LEU A 164 -6.90 4.49 4.88
N VAL A 165 -6.52 4.13 3.65
CA VAL A 165 -6.86 4.91 2.45
C VAL A 165 -8.37 4.97 2.25
N LEU A 166 -9.08 3.86 2.47
CA LEU A 166 -10.54 3.83 2.37
C LEU A 166 -11.22 4.63 3.48
N VAL A 167 -10.65 4.70 4.68
CA VAL A 167 -11.15 5.57 5.77
C VAL A 167 -11.04 7.04 5.38
N VAL A 168 -9.88 7.46 4.85
CA VAL A 168 -9.69 8.84 4.38
C VAL A 168 -10.62 9.15 3.21
N LEU A 169 -10.79 8.22 2.25
CA LEU A 169 -11.74 8.40 1.14
C LEU A 169 -13.19 8.49 1.64
N ALA A 170 -13.59 7.69 2.63
CA ALA A 170 -14.92 7.75 3.23
C ALA A 170 -15.19 9.14 3.81
N ASP A 171 -14.22 9.68 4.55
CA ASP A 171 -14.26 11.02 5.12
C ASP A 171 -14.41 12.10 4.04
N GLN A 172 -13.54 12.08 3.02
CA GLN A 172 -13.57 13.06 1.94
C GLN A 172 -14.85 13.00 1.09
N LEU A 173 -15.44 11.81 0.94
CA LEU A 173 -16.70 11.62 0.21
C LEU A 173 -17.94 11.82 1.10
N GLY A 174 -17.78 12.02 2.41
CA GLY A 174 -18.89 12.11 3.36
C GLY A 174 -19.75 10.84 3.39
N LYS A 175 -19.14 9.66 3.22
CA LYS A 175 -19.82 8.36 3.17
C LYS A 175 -19.43 7.48 4.36
N PRO A 176 -20.30 6.54 4.78
CA PRO A 176 -19.93 5.59 5.82
C PRO A 176 -18.72 4.73 5.41
N VAL A 177 -17.76 4.58 6.31
CA VAL A 177 -16.56 3.73 6.10
C VAL A 177 -16.94 2.30 5.74
N GLY A 178 -17.99 1.76 6.37
CA GLY A 178 -18.48 0.41 6.08
C GLY A 178 -18.93 0.21 4.63
N ASP A 179 -19.47 1.25 3.99
CA ASP A 179 -19.87 1.17 2.58
C ASP A 179 -18.64 1.19 1.65
N MET A 180 -17.60 1.96 2.01
CA MET A 180 -16.32 1.91 1.30
C MET A 180 -15.70 0.51 1.39
N TYR A 181 -15.72 -0.12 2.57
CA TYR A 181 -15.20 -1.48 2.74
C TYR A 181 -15.99 -2.51 1.94
N LYS A 182 -17.32 -2.45 1.97
CA LYS A 182 -18.17 -3.33 1.14
C LYS A 182 -17.87 -3.17 -0.34
N GLY A 183 -17.72 -1.93 -0.82
CA GLY A 183 -17.41 -1.64 -2.21
C GLY A 183 -16.01 -2.10 -2.64
N ALA A 184 -15.05 -2.10 -1.72
CA ALA A 184 -13.66 -2.44 -2.01
C ALA A 184 -13.36 -3.95 -2.07
N TRP A 185 -14.20 -4.82 -1.50
CA TRP A 185 -13.98 -6.27 -1.52
C TRP A 185 -13.92 -6.85 -2.94
N GLY A 186 -14.84 -6.44 -3.82
CA GLY A 186 -14.85 -6.87 -5.23
C GLY A 186 -13.54 -6.60 -5.96
N PRO A 187 -13.09 -5.34 -6.08
CA PRO A 187 -11.82 -5.03 -6.74
C PRO A 187 -10.61 -5.63 -6.00
N SER A 188 -10.66 -5.81 -4.67
CA SER A 188 -9.57 -6.43 -3.89
C SER A 188 -9.34 -7.87 -4.30
N LEU A 189 -10.41 -8.67 -4.30
CA LEU A 189 -10.35 -10.07 -4.69
C LEU A 189 -9.95 -10.22 -6.15
N LEU A 190 -10.43 -9.33 -7.03
CA LEU A 190 -10.03 -9.31 -8.43
C LEU A 190 -8.53 -9.06 -8.59
N GLN A 191 -7.97 -8.07 -7.88
CA GLN A 191 -6.54 -7.74 -7.94
C GLN A 191 -5.67 -8.90 -7.46
N ILE A 192 -6.03 -9.54 -6.34
CA ILE A 192 -5.34 -10.72 -5.82
C ILE A 192 -5.42 -11.87 -6.82
N ALA A 193 -6.60 -12.11 -7.38
CA ALA A 193 -6.81 -13.14 -8.40
C ALA A 193 -5.97 -12.87 -9.64
N MET A 194 -5.85 -11.62 -10.10
CA MET A 194 -4.98 -11.26 -11.23
C MET A 194 -3.51 -11.56 -10.93
N PHE A 195 -3.02 -11.23 -9.72
CA PHE A 195 -1.64 -11.54 -9.34
C PHE A 195 -1.38 -13.04 -9.21
N ALA A 196 -2.34 -13.78 -8.63
CA ALA A 196 -2.27 -15.24 -8.55
C ALA A 196 -2.29 -15.90 -9.93
N LEU A 197 -3.18 -15.45 -10.82
CA LEU A 197 -3.28 -15.93 -12.21
C LEU A 197 -2.01 -15.62 -13.01
N TYR A 198 -1.40 -14.44 -12.81
CA TYR A 198 -0.13 -14.10 -13.43
C TYR A 198 0.99 -15.05 -12.99
N THR A 199 1.10 -15.31 -11.68
CA THR A 199 2.06 -16.28 -11.13
C THR A 199 1.81 -17.69 -11.68
N TYR A 200 0.55 -18.11 -11.74
CA TYR A 200 0.15 -19.40 -12.30
C TYR A 200 0.55 -19.53 -13.78
N GLY A 201 0.17 -18.54 -14.60
CA GLY A 201 0.49 -18.51 -16.02
C GLY A 201 2.00 -18.51 -16.28
N LEU A 202 2.76 -17.75 -15.49
CA LEU A 202 4.22 -17.75 -15.60
C LEU A 202 4.83 -19.09 -15.19
N GLY A 203 4.24 -19.80 -14.22
CA GLY A 203 4.65 -21.15 -13.81
C GLY A 203 4.48 -22.21 -14.89
N LEU A 204 3.51 -22.02 -15.80
CA LEU A 204 3.31 -22.88 -16.97
C LEU A 204 4.26 -22.53 -18.11
N ILE A 205 4.42 -21.25 -18.43
CA ILE A 205 5.18 -20.78 -19.60
C ILE A 205 6.69 -20.79 -19.35
N LYS A 206 7.13 -20.35 -18.15
CA LYS A 206 8.54 -20.27 -17.76
C LYS A 206 8.77 -20.89 -16.37
N PRO A 207 8.71 -22.24 -16.26
CA PRO A 207 8.85 -22.93 -14.97
C PRO A 207 10.17 -22.64 -14.26
N HIS A 208 11.24 -22.35 -15.02
CA HIS A 208 12.57 -22.02 -14.50
C HIS A 208 12.65 -20.64 -13.84
N TYR A 209 11.69 -19.74 -14.06
CA TYR A 209 11.68 -18.42 -13.42
C TYR A 209 11.11 -18.45 -12.00
N ILE A 210 10.28 -19.46 -11.69
CA ILE A 210 9.61 -19.59 -10.41
C ILE A 210 9.64 -21.04 -9.91
N PRO A 211 10.83 -21.60 -9.67
CA PRO A 211 10.96 -22.98 -9.21
C PRO A 211 10.22 -23.19 -7.88
N GLY A 212 9.75 -24.42 -7.66
CA GLY A 212 9.30 -24.83 -6.33
C GLY A 212 10.49 -24.92 -5.37
N VAL A 213 10.24 -24.72 -4.08
CA VAL A 213 11.28 -24.79 -3.05
C VAL A 213 11.85 -26.22 -2.98
N PRO A 214 13.20 -26.41 -3.02
CA PRO A 214 13.84 -27.73 -2.96
C PRO A 214 13.40 -28.54 -1.74
N LYS A 215 13.37 -29.87 -1.86
CA LYS A 215 12.94 -30.75 -0.75
C LYS A 215 13.85 -30.65 0.47
N GLU A 216 15.14 -30.36 0.31
CA GLU A 216 16.09 -30.23 1.42
C GLU A 216 15.86 -29.00 2.31
N ALA A 217 15.15 -27.98 1.81
CA ALA A 217 14.82 -26.77 2.56
C ALA A 217 13.42 -26.80 3.19
N ARG A 218 12.69 -27.93 3.05
CA ARG A 218 11.37 -28.12 3.66
C ARG A 218 11.56 -28.69 5.05
N THR A 219 11.33 -27.86 6.07
CA THR A 219 11.49 -28.24 7.49
C THR A 219 10.23 -28.84 8.11
N LEU A 220 9.06 -28.68 7.49
CA LEU A 220 7.77 -29.17 7.98
C LEU A 220 7.03 -29.95 6.87
N GLU A 221 6.48 -31.12 7.20
CA GLU A 221 5.63 -31.94 6.31
C GLU A 221 4.31 -32.32 6.99
N GLY A 222 3.22 -32.42 6.21
CA GLY A 222 1.94 -32.99 6.66
C GLY A 222 1.13 -32.12 7.62
N TRP A 223 0.52 -32.74 8.63
CA TRP A 223 -0.42 -32.09 9.58
C TRP A 223 0.24 -31.00 10.44
N ALA A 224 1.53 -31.16 10.77
CA ALA A 224 2.30 -30.18 11.54
C ALA A 224 2.49 -28.84 10.80
N LEU A 225 2.41 -28.86 9.46
CA LEU A 225 2.51 -27.68 8.62
C LEU A 225 1.17 -26.92 8.55
N TRP A 226 0.05 -27.64 8.64
CA TRP A 226 -1.31 -27.06 8.69
C TRP A 226 -1.67 -26.52 10.08
N SER A 227 -1.10 -27.05 11.16
CA SER A 227 -1.33 -26.56 12.53
C SER A 227 -0.53 -25.29 12.88
N LYS A 228 0.48 -24.93 12.08
CA LYS A 228 1.36 -23.77 12.31
C LYS A 228 0.95 -22.54 11.47
N CYS A 229 0.23 -22.76 10.37
CA CYS A 229 -0.37 -21.72 9.53
C CYS A 229 -1.77 -21.34 10.04
#